data_AF-A0A432WTE7-F1
#
_entry.id   AF-A0A432WTE7-F1
#
_cell.length_a   1.000
_cell.length_b   1.000
_cell.length_c   1.000
_cell.angle_alpha   90.00
_cell.angle_beta   90.00
_cell.angle_gamma   90.00
#
_symmetry.space_group_name_H-M   'P 1'
#
loop_
_entity.id
_entity.type
_entity.pdbx_description
1 polymer ?
#
loop_
_entity_poly.entity_id
_entity_poly.type
_entity_poly.pdbx_seq_one_letter_code
_entity_poly.pdbx_strand_id
1 'polypeptide(L)'
;MTSFTLKTRLADLGMAMSHSRPRVSNDNPYSESLFRTVKYCPKWPRKGFTSLTHVREWMMQFVETYNEHHLHSGINFVTPGSRHRGEDEAILAARAALYEQHKQKRPERWSRSTRDWRPAGDVALNPSSLEEIKRNKAVA
;
A
#
# COMPACT_ATOMS: atom_id res chain seq x y z
N MET A 1 2.33 -19.16 -13.17
CA MET A 1 3.21 -20.28 -12.72
C MET A 1 2.34 -21.53 -12.68
N THR A 2 2.67 -22.57 -13.44
CA THR A 2 1.82 -23.75 -13.69
C THR A 2 2.28 -25.00 -12.92
N SER A 3 3.09 -24.84 -11.88
CA SER A 3 3.66 -25.95 -11.10
C SER A 3 2.58 -26.74 -10.35
N PHE A 4 2.54 -28.06 -10.57
CA PHE A 4 1.60 -28.97 -9.92
C PHE A 4 1.80 -29.03 -8.41
N THR A 5 3.05 -29.12 -7.94
CA THR A 5 3.38 -29.20 -6.51
C THR A 5 2.92 -27.94 -5.76
N LEU A 6 3.13 -26.76 -6.35
CA LEU A 6 2.67 -25.50 -5.75
C LEU A 6 1.14 -25.44 -5.71
N LYS A 7 0.46 -25.83 -6.81
CA LYS A 7 -1.00 -25.81 -6.90
C LYS A 7 -1.63 -26.71 -5.84
N THR A 8 -1.11 -27.92 -5.68
CA THR A 8 -1.59 -28.88 -4.67
C THR A 8 -1.40 -28.31 -3.27
N ARG A 9 -0.21 -27.77 -2.97
CA ARG A 9 0.06 -27.20 -1.65
C ARG A 9 -0.83 -26.02 -1.29
N LEU A 10 -1.11 -25.13 -2.25
CA LEU A 10 -2.03 -24.01 -2.03
C LEU A 10 -3.46 -24.50 -1.80
N ALA A 11 -3.92 -25.51 -2.54
CA ALA A 11 -5.22 -26.12 -2.32
C ALA A 11 -5.34 -26.76 -0.92
N ASP A 12 -4.30 -27.48 -0.46
CA ASP A 12 -4.25 -28.05 0.90
C ASP A 12 -4.33 -26.96 1.99
N LEU A 13 -3.78 -25.78 1.72
CA LEU A 13 -3.85 -24.61 2.61
C LEU A 13 -5.15 -23.81 2.47
N GLY A 14 -6.11 -24.26 1.63
CA GLY A 14 -7.35 -23.54 1.37
C GLY A 14 -7.19 -22.25 0.57
N MET A 15 -6.05 -22.07 -0.11
CA MET A 15 -5.74 -20.88 -0.90
C MET A 15 -6.08 -21.09 -2.38
N ALA A 16 -7.11 -20.39 -2.86
CA ALA A 16 -7.47 -20.40 -4.27
C ALA A 16 -6.38 -19.73 -5.12
N MET A 17 -6.00 -20.39 -6.22
CA MET A 17 -5.05 -19.82 -7.18
C MET A 17 -5.80 -19.07 -8.28
N SER A 18 -5.44 -17.82 -8.50
CA SER A 18 -5.89 -17.00 -9.63
C SER A 18 -4.71 -16.60 -10.51
N HIS A 19 -5.00 -16.31 -11.78
CA HIS A 19 -4.00 -15.86 -12.74
C HIS A 19 -4.50 -14.60 -13.45
N SER A 20 -3.61 -13.61 -13.56
CA SER A 20 -3.79 -12.48 -14.47
C SER A 20 -3.88 -12.97 -15.91
N ARG A 21 -4.54 -12.17 -16.77
CA ARG A 21 -4.67 -12.50 -18.18
C ARG A 21 -3.29 -12.53 -18.85
N PRO A 22 -3.04 -13.48 -19.76
CA PRO A 22 -1.77 -13.54 -20.48
C PRO A 22 -1.46 -12.21 -21.18
N ARG A 23 -0.24 -11.69 -20.96
CA ARG A 23 0.27 -10.44 -21.57
C ARG A 23 -0.48 -9.16 -21.16
N VAL A 24 -1.10 -9.15 -19.98
CA VAL A 24 -1.82 -8.00 -19.45
C VAL A 24 -1.17 -7.54 -18.14
N SER A 25 -0.20 -6.63 -18.24
CA SER A 25 0.61 -6.19 -17.08
C SER A 25 -0.17 -5.35 -16.07
N ASN A 26 -1.25 -4.68 -16.50
CA ASN A 26 -2.11 -3.88 -15.63
C ASN A 26 -3.11 -4.71 -14.81
N ASP A 27 -3.10 -6.04 -14.92
CA ASP A 27 -3.87 -6.91 -14.01
C ASP A 27 -3.21 -7.05 -12.62
N ASN A 28 -1.95 -6.62 -12.45
CA ASN A 28 -1.28 -6.56 -11.15
C ASN A 28 -0.54 -5.22 -10.91
N PRO A 29 -1.24 -4.08 -10.97
CA PRO A 29 -0.60 -2.76 -10.98
C PRO A 29 0.02 -2.41 -9.62
N TYR A 30 -0.45 -3.00 -8.51
CA TYR A 30 0.13 -2.76 -7.19
C TYR A 30 1.53 -3.37 -7.05
N SER A 31 1.74 -4.64 -7.43
CA SER A 31 3.07 -5.24 -7.38
C SER A 31 4.04 -4.54 -8.33
N GLU A 32 3.59 -4.18 -9.54
CA GLU A 32 4.41 -3.43 -10.51
C GLU A 32 4.82 -2.05 -9.98
N SER A 33 3.87 -1.33 -9.37
CA SER A 33 4.15 -0.05 -8.71
C SER A 33 5.16 -0.22 -7.58
N LEU A 34 5.02 -1.25 -6.74
CA LEU A 34 5.97 -1.54 -5.67
C LEU A 34 7.37 -1.84 -6.22
N PHE A 35 7.50 -2.65 -7.28
CA PHE A 35 8.80 -2.92 -7.89
C PHE A 35 9.46 -1.66 -8.44
N ARG A 36 8.67 -0.75 -9.01
CA ARG A 36 9.16 0.57 -9.40
C ARG A 36 9.62 1.35 -8.16
N THR A 37 8.84 1.40 -7.08
CA THR A 37 9.25 2.10 -5.85
C THR A 37 10.57 1.58 -5.30
N VAL A 38 10.77 0.26 -5.28
CA VAL A 38 12.02 -0.36 -4.83
C VAL A 38 13.20 0.10 -5.68
N LYS A 39 13.08 0.02 -7.01
CA LYS A 39 14.17 0.32 -7.96
C LYS A 39 14.52 1.81 -8.06
N TYR A 40 13.54 2.67 -7.85
CA TYR A 40 13.69 4.12 -8.00
C TYR A 40 13.88 4.83 -6.66
N CYS A 41 13.93 4.12 -5.54
CA CYS A 41 14.23 4.75 -4.27
C CYS A 41 15.68 5.28 -4.27
N PRO A 42 15.97 6.39 -3.56
CA PRO A 42 17.32 6.97 -3.55
C PRO A 42 18.42 6.02 -3.05
N LYS A 43 18.07 5.04 -2.21
CA LYS A 43 19.00 4.05 -1.65
C LYS A 43 19.27 2.85 -2.57
N TRP A 44 18.67 2.78 -3.76
CA TRP A 44 18.90 1.69 -4.69
C TRP A 44 20.37 1.64 -5.16
N PRO A 45 21.06 0.49 -5.10
CA PRO A 45 22.45 0.41 -5.49
C PRO A 45 22.59 0.43 -7.02
N ARG A 46 22.97 1.59 -7.57
CA ARG A 46 23.13 1.81 -9.03
C ARG A 46 24.14 0.88 -9.69
N LYS A 47 25.18 0.46 -8.96
CA LYS A 47 26.21 -0.48 -9.44
C LYS A 47 25.82 -1.96 -9.27
N GLY A 48 24.61 -2.23 -8.77
CA GLY A 48 24.14 -3.57 -8.44
C GLY A 48 24.62 -4.03 -7.06
N PHE A 49 24.26 -5.26 -6.73
CA PHE A 49 24.61 -5.91 -5.47
C PHE A 49 25.87 -6.77 -5.61
N THR A 50 26.64 -6.85 -4.53
CA THR A 50 27.93 -7.57 -4.49
C THR A 50 27.80 -9.05 -4.15
N SER A 51 26.69 -9.44 -3.51
CA SER A 51 26.42 -10.83 -3.13
C SER A 51 24.92 -11.05 -2.86
N LEU A 52 24.49 -12.32 -2.81
CA LEU A 52 23.12 -12.66 -2.41
C LEU A 52 22.79 -12.21 -0.98
N THR A 53 23.76 -12.27 -0.06
CA THR A 53 23.59 -11.80 1.32
C THR A 53 23.29 -10.31 1.34
N HIS A 54 24.06 -9.52 0.59
CA HIS A 54 23.85 -8.08 0.49
C HIS A 54 22.46 -7.74 -0.09
N VAL A 55 21.98 -8.48 -1.11
CA VAL A 55 20.61 -8.31 -1.63
C VAL A 55 19.57 -8.53 -0.52
N ARG A 56 19.70 -9.62 0.25
CA ARG A 56 18.75 -9.97 1.30
C ARG A 56 18.70 -8.91 2.40
N GLU A 57 19.87 -8.48 2.88
CA GLU A 57 19.97 -7.44 3.91
C GLU A 57 19.37 -6.12 3.43
N TRP A 58 19.70 -5.69 2.21
CA TRP A 58 19.14 -4.47 1.64
C TRP A 58 17.63 -4.55 1.47
N MET A 59 17.10 -5.69 0.98
CA MET A 59 15.66 -5.88 0.83
C MET A 59 14.93 -5.86 2.18
N MET A 60 15.49 -6.46 3.23
CA MET A 60 14.92 -6.42 4.58
C MET A 60 14.85 -4.98 5.10
N GLN A 61 15.94 -4.22 4.96
CA GLN A 61 15.97 -2.80 5.34
C GLN A 61 14.99 -1.96 4.54
N PHE A 62 14.83 -2.23 3.24
CA PHE A 62 13.85 -1.56 2.41
C PHE A 62 12.42 -1.84 2.90
N VAL A 63 12.08 -3.09 3.19
CA VAL A 63 10.74 -3.49 3.67
C VAL A 63 10.41 -2.79 4.99
N GLU A 64 11.34 -2.81 5.94
CA GLU A 64 11.18 -2.11 7.23
C GLU A 64 11.00 -0.60 7.01
N THR A 65 11.86 0.02 6.21
CA THR A 65 11.77 1.45 5.93
C THR A 65 10.45 1.82 5.24
N TYR A 66 10.01 1.03 4.26
CA TYR A 66 8.79 1.27 3.50
C TYR A 66 7.55 1.13 4.39
N ASN A 67 7.49 0.11 5.25
CA ASN A 67 6.33 -0.21 6.06
C ASN A 67 6.25 0.58 7.37
N GLU A 68 7.38 0.92 8.00
CA GLU A 68 7.37 1.44 9.38
C GLU A 68 7.94 2.85 9.52
N HIS A 69 8.58 3.41 8.48
CA HIS A 69 9.24 4.72 8.59
C HIS A 69 8.80 5.72 7.52
N HIS A 70 8.61 5.27 6.28
CA HIS A 70 8.21 6.15 5.19
C HIS A 70 6.73 6.53 5.32
N LEU A 71 6.43 7.83 5.35
CA LEU A 71 5.05 8.33 5.35
C LEU A 71 4.55 8.49 3.92
N HIS A 72 3.43 7.84 3.59
CA HIS A 72 2.93 7.77 2.22
C HIS A 72 1.80 8.76 2.01
N SER A 73 1.96 9.64 1.03
CA SER A 73 0.97 10.68 0.72
C SER A 73 -0.41 10.12 0.33
N GLY A 74 -0.44 8.96 -0.33
CA GLY A 74 -1.68 8.29 -0.74
C GLY A 74 -2.56 7.79 0.41
N ILE A 75 -2.01 7.71 1.61
CA ILE A 75 -2.73 7.34 2.84
C ILE A 75 -2.58 8.45 3.90
N ASN A 76 -2.56 9.71 3.47
CA ASN A 76 -2.48 10.87 4.35
C ASN A 76 -1.27 10.87 5.29
N PHE A 77 -0.11 10.49 4.74
CA PHE A 77 1.19 10.50 5.45
C PHE A 77 1.18 9.68 6.74
N VAL A 78 0.54 8.52 6.72
CA VAL A 78 0.77 7.46 7.71
C VAL A 78 1.69 6.40 7.08
N THR A 79 2.27 5.54 7.92
CA THR A 79 3.05 4.40 7.43
C THR A 79 2.10 3.26 7.03
N PRO A 80 2.48 2.40 6.05
CA PRO A 80 1.66 1.26 5.66
C PRO A 80 1.45 0.29 6.82
N GLY A 81 2.46 0.12 7.69
CA GLY A 81 2.38 -0.70 8.89
C GLY A 81 1.34 -0.18 9.89
N SER A 82 1.34 1.13 10.18
CA SER A 82 0.33 1.71 11.08
C SER A 82 -1.08 1.58 10.52
N ARG A 83 -1.27 1.84 9.22
CA ARG A 83 -2.57 1.60 8.57
C ARG A 83 -2.99 0.13 8.63
N HIS A 84 -2.06 -0.79 8.38
CA HIS A 84 -2.34 -2.21 8.44
C HIS A 84 -2.80 -2.66 9.84
N ARG A 85 -2.25 -2.04 10.89
CA ARG A 85 -2.64 -2.26 12.29
C ARG A 85 -3.86 -1.45 12.74
N GLY A 86 -4.44 -0.60 11.87
CA GLY A 86 -5.58 0.27 12.20
C GLY A 86 -5.22 1.47 13.10
N GLU A 87 -3.94 1.79 13.24
CA GLU A 87 -3.45 2.92 14.05
C GLU A 87 -3.66 4.28 13.34
N ASP A 88 -3.94 4.26 12.04
CA ASP A 88 -4.06 5.47 11.21
C ASP A 88 -5.22 6.37 11.66
N GLU A 89 -6.34 5.80 12.11
CA GLU A 89 -7.48 6.58 12.61
C GLU A 89 -7.07 7.53 13.74
N ALA A 90 -6.39 7.01 14.77
CA ALA A 90 -5.96 7.79 15.92
C ALA A 90 -4.91 8.84 15.53
N ILE A 91 -3.93 8.45 14.70
CA ILE A 91 -2.89 9.36 14.20
C ILE A 91 -3.50 10.53 13.43
N LEU A 92 -4.46 10.23 12.56
CA LEU A 92 -5.09 11.22 11.70
C LEU A 92 -6.05 12.14 12.46
N ALA A 93 -6.81 11.61 13.42
CA ALA A 93 -7.65 12.41 14.32
C ALA A 93 -6.80 13.40 15.14
N ALA A 94 -5.66 12.96 15.67
CA ALA A 94 -4.74 13.83 16.40
C ALA A 94 -4.18 14.95 15.51
N ARG A 95 -3.85 14.66 14.25
CA ARG A 95 -3.41 15.67 13.27
C ARG A 95 -4.51 16.67 12.92
N ALA A 96 -5.75 16.21 12.75
CA ALA A 96 -6.89 17.08 12.50
C ALA A 96 -7.08 18.08 13.65
N ALA A 97 -7.10 17.59 14.89
CA ALA A 97 -7.23 18.43 16.09
C ALA A 97 -6.10 19.46 16.20
N LEU A 98 -4.85 19.04 15.95
CA LEU A 98 -3.69 19.92 15.96
C LEU A 98 -3.82 21.04 14.91
N TYR A 99 -4.23 20.69 13.69
CA TYR A 99 -4.40 21.65 12.60
C TYR A 99 -5.49 22.68 12.92
N GLU A 100 -6.63 22.24 13.46
CA GLU A 100 -7.71 23.14 13.89
C GLU A 100 -7.26 24.07 15.02
N GLN A 101 -6.55 23.54 16.02
CA GLN A 101 -6.01 24.35 17.11
C GLN A 101 -5.05 25.43 16.59
N HIS A 102 -4.15 25.09 15.66
CA HIS A 102 -3.23 26.06 15.07
C HIS A 102 -3.93 27.10 14.19
N LYS A 103 -5.00 26.69 13.49
CA LYS A 103 -5.83 27.62 12.72
C LYS A 103 -6.57 28.61 13.61
N GLN A 104 -7.15 28.15 14.71
CA GLN A 104 -7.81 29.03 15.69
C GLN A 104 -6.83 30.03 16.33
N LYS A 105 -5.61 29.60 16.64
CA LYS A 105 -4.57 30.48 17.22
C LYS A 105 -4.06 31.54 16.25
N ARG A 106 -4.03 31.22 14.94
CA ARG A 106 -3.39 32.06 13.92
C ARG A 106 -4.20 32.09 12.61
N PRO A 107 -5.45 32.59 12.64
CA PRO A 107 -6.33 32.56 11.48
C PRO A 107 -5.75 33.31 10.28
N GLU A 108 -4.92 34.33 10.51
CA GLU A 108 -4.27 35.13 9.46
C GLU A 108 -3.32 34.31 8.56
N ARG A 109 -2.83 33.16 9.04
CA ARG A 109 -1.98 32.24 8.25
C ARG A 109 -2.76 31.22 7.43
N TRP A 110 -4.09 31.20 7.54
CA TRP A 110 -4.96 30.22 6.90
C TRP A 110 -5.95 30.88 5.95
N SER A 111 -5.72 30.71 4.64
CA SER A 111 -6.63 31.21 3.60
C SER A 111 -7.83 30.28 3.36
N ARG A 112 -7.78 29.03 3.83
CA ARG A 112 -8.80 27.98 3.57
C ARG A 112 -9.05 27.11 4.80
N SER A 113 -9.90 26.09 4.65
CA SER A 113 -10.04 25.00 5.62
C SER A 113 -8.71 24.30 5.88
N THR A 114 -8.63 23.58 7.01
CA THR A 114 -7.51 22.69 7.26
C THR A 114 -7.47 21.57 6.22
N ARG A 115 -6.31 20.91 6.15
CA ARG A 115 -6.13 19.74 5.28
C ARG A 115 -7.10 18.62 5.70
N ASP A 116 -7.65 17.92 4.72
CA ASP A 116 -8.45 16.72 4.98
C ASP A 116 -7.56 15.60 5.54
N TRP A 117 -7.81 15.26 6.80
CA TRP A 117 -7.14 14.19 7.52
C TRP A 117 -8.06 12.98 7.72
N ARG A 118 -9.13 12.81 6.94
CA ARG A 118 -9.93 11.57 7.03
C ARG A 118 -9.09 10.36 6.61
N PRO A 119 -9.28 9.18 7.22
CA PRO A 119 -8.63 7.95 6.77
C PRO A 119 -8.90 7.71 5.28
N ALA A 120 -7.87 7.27 4.55
CA ALA A 120 -8.05 6.85 3.16
C ALA A 120 -9.00 5.63 3.15
N GLY A 121 -10.05 5.68 2.34
CA GLY A 121 -10.99 4.58 2.19
C GLY A 121 -10.45 3.42 1.36
N ASP A 122 -11.33 2.50 1.02
CA ASP A 122 -11.01 1.36 0.16
C ASP A 122 -10.72 1.80 -1.28
N VAL A 123 -9.80 1.09 -1.94
CA VAL A 123 -9.46 1.29 -3.34
C VAL A 123 -9.67 -0.03 -4.09
N ALA A 124 -10.40 0.02 -5.20
CA ALA A 124 -10.62 -1.12 -6.08
C ALA A 124 -9.71 -1.04 -7.31
N LEU A 125 -9.08 -2.17 -7.67
CA LEU A 125 -8.24 -2.30 -8.87
C LEU A 125 -9.04 -2.10 -10.16
N ASN A 126 -10.22 -2.69 -10.21
CA ASN A 126 -11.18 -2.56 -11.30
C ASN A 126 -12.51 -2.15 -10.65
N PRO A 127 -12.87 -0.86 -10.66
CA PRO A 127 -14.13 -0.42 -10.07
C PRO A 127 -15.29 -1.01 -10.88
N SER A 128 -15.98 -1.98 -10.28
CA SER A 128 -17.19 -2.61 -10.81
C SER A 128 -18.43 -1.92 -10.26
N SER A 129 -19.56 -2.09 -10.96
CA SER A 129 -20.85 -1.63 -10.42
C SER A 129 -21.21 -2.42 -9.14
N LEU A 130 -22.00 -1.82 -8.24
CA LEU A 130 -22.46 -2.51 -7.02
C LEU A 130 -23.22 -3.81 -7.33
N GLU A 131 -23.97 -3.83 -8.43
CA GLU A 131 -24.69 -5.03 -8.90
C GLU A 131 -23.74 -6.14 -9.34
N GLU A 132 -22.64 -5.79 -10.01
CA GLU A 132 -21.60 -6.74 -10.40
C GLU A 132 -20.81 -7.26 -9.18
N ILE A 133 -20.53 -6.41 -8.19
CA ILE A 133 -19.90 -6.83 -6.93
C ILE A 133 -20.80 -7.82 -6.18
N LYS A 134 -22.11 -7.53 -6.06
CA LYS A 134 -23.09 -8.44 -5.43
C LYS A 134 -23.16 -9.77 -6.18
N ARG A 135 -23.22 -9.74 -7.50
CA ARG A 135 -23.23 -10.94 -8.34
C ARG A 135 -21.98 -11.79 -8.12
N ASN A 136 -20.80 -11.18 -8.12
CA ASN A 136 -19.53 -11.89 -7.94
C ASN A 136 -19.40 -12.51 -6.53
N LYS A 137 -19.92 -11.84 -5.49
CA LYS A 137 -19.97 -12.40 -4.12
C LYS A 137 -20.95 -13.55 -3.96
N ALA A 138 -22.02 -13.62 -4.76
CA ALA A 138 -23.01 -14.70 -4.68
C ALA A 138 -22.57 -15.99 -5.39
N VAL A 139 -21.55 -15.91 -6.25
CA VAL A 139 -21.00 -17.04 -7.03
C VAL A 139 -19.77 -17.65 -6.37
N ALA A 140 -19.13 -16.93 -5.45
CA ALA A 140 -17.98 -17.37 -4.66
C ALA A 140 -18.43 -18.05 -3.35
#